data_AF-A0AAE0M9N2-F1
#
_entry.id   AF-A0AAE0M9N2-F1
#
_cell.length_a   1.000
_cell.length_b   1.000
_cell.length_c   1.000
_cell.angle_alpha   90.00
_cell.angle_beta   90.00
_cell.angle_gamma   90.00
#
_symmetry.space_group_name_H-M   'P 1'
#
loop_
_entity.id
_entity.type
_entity.pdbx_description
1 polymer ?
#
loop_
_entity_poly.entity_id
_entity_poly.type
_entity_poly.pdbx_seq_one_letter_code
_entity_poly.pdbx_strand_id
1 'polypeptide(L)'
;MLGADDMTLDKCATFCASWPYFGAEYGRECFCGLGIDQNAGGAPAPQAECSFSCAGDSSEICGAGGRMNLYHHPAKSPRNPETISGSVRLGCVTEAPGGRTLGLAATASDAMTLEICDAFCASYSMWGVEYGRECFCGNELRAGAEMVGLGECDMLCAGNGLQLCGAGNRVMVYTRSA
;
A
#
# COMPACT_ATOMS: atom_id res chain seq x y z
N MET A 1 -18.27 2.92 0.67
CA MET A 1 -19.29 2.61 -0.34
C MET A 1 -20.13 3.85 -0.56
N LEU A 2 -20.48 4.13 -1.82
CA LEU A 2 -21.42 5.18 -2.23
C LEU A 2 -22.51 4.52 -3.09
N GLY A 3 -23.78 4.78 -2.81
CA GLY A 3 -24.90 4.44 -3.69
C GLY A 3 -25.48 5.72 -4.30
N ALA A 4 -25.72 5.74 -5.61
CA ALA A 4 -26.30 6.90 -6.30
C ALA A 4 -27.18 6.50 -7.48
N ASP A 5 -28.37 7.09 -7.60
CA ASP A 5 -29.31 6.84 -8.70
C ASP A 5 -28.86 7.49 -10.03
N ASP A 6 -27.80 8.28 -10.01
CA ASP A 6 -27.14 8.91 -11.14
C ASP A 6 -25.64 8.51 -11.20
N MET A 7 -25.33 7.25 -10.86
CA MET A 7 -23.97 6.73 -10.85
C MET A 7 -23.33 6.76 -12.24
N THR A 8 -22.10 7.27 -12.32
CA THR A 8 -21.18 7.14 -13.47
C THR A 8 -19.82 6.66 -12.98
N LEU A 9 -18.99 6.13 -13.86
CA LEU A 9 -17.63 5.73 -13.54
C LEU A 9 -16.78 6.92 -13.09
N ASP A 10 -16.95 8.09 -13.70
CA ASP A 10 -16.28 9.34 -13.28
C ASP A 10 -16.70 9.78 -11.88
N LYS A 11 -17.98 9.64 -11.54
CA LYS A 11 -18.49 9.93 -10.19
C LYS A 11 -17.86 8.96 -9.17
N CYS A 12 -17.79 7.68 -9.49
CA CYS A 12 -17.18 6.69 -8.62
C CYS A 12 -15.68 6.92 -8.44
N ALA A 13 -14.95 7.19 -9.53
CA ALA A 13 -13.53 7.55 -9.51
C ALA A 13 -13.26 8.77 -8.63
N THR A 14 -14.07 9.82 -8.77
CA THR A 14 -13.96 11.05 -7.98
C THR A 14 -14.18 10.77 -6.50
N PHE A 15 -15.20 9.97 -6.16
CA PHE A 15 -15.46 9.55 -4.78
C PHE A 15 -14.29 8.75 -4.18
N CYS A 16 -13.68 7.87 -4.98
CA CYS A 16 -12.57 7.01 -4.56
C CYS A 16 -11.17 7.61 -4.77
N ALA A 17 -11.03 8.93 -4.95
CA ALA A 17 -9.77 9.57 -5.30
C ALA A 17 -8.60 9.38 -4.29
N SER A 18 -8.88 8.87 -3.09
CA SER A 18 -7.89 8.51 -2.06
C SER A 18 -7.50 7.03 -2.06
N TRP A 19 -8.10 6.22 -2.94
CA TRP A 19 -7.89 4.78 -3.01
C TRP A 19 -7.29 4.38 -4.36
N PRO A 20 -6.42 3.36 -4.41
CA PRO A 20 -5.86 2.87 -5.66
C PRO A 20 -6.89 2.16 -6.52
N TYR A 21 -7.93 1.56 -5.93
CA TYR A 21 -8.97 0.90 -6.70
C TYR A 21 -10.32 1.53 -6.41
N PHE A 22 -11.13 1.62 -7.46
CA PHE A 22 -12.56 1.81 -7.37
C PHE A 22 -13.27 0.78 -8.22
N GLY A 23 -14.51 0.48 -7.88
CA GLY A 23 -15.32 -0.38 -8.70
C GLY A 23 -16.79 -0.11 -8.55
N ALA A 24 -17.54 -0.43 -9.61
CA ALA A 24 -18.96 -0.22 -9.67
C ALA A 24 -19.71 -1.57 -9.73
N GLU A 25 -20.76 -1.68 -8.92
CA GLU A 25 -21.65 -2.84 -8.84
C GLU A 25 -23.12 -2.41 -8.95
N TYR A 26 -23.95 -3.32 -9.45
CA TYR A 26 -25.41 -3.16 -9.47
C TYR A 26 -25.92 -1.90 -10.18
N GLY A 27 -25.13 -1.30 -11.10
CA GLY A 27 -25.48 -0.09 -11.84
C GLY A 27 -25.44 1.21 -11.02
N ARG A 28 -25.38 1.15 -9.69
CA ARG A 28 -25.57 2.32 -8.81
C ARG A 28 -24.60 2.39 -7.62
N GLU A 29 -23.84 1.33 -7.38
CA GLU A 29 -23.02 1.17 -6.18
C GLU A 29 -21.55 1.36 -6.54
N CYS A 30 -20.83 2.08 -5.70
CA CYS A 30 -19.42 2.41 -5.86
C CYS A 30 -18.64 1.99 -4.61
N PHE A 31 -17.54 1.27 -4.84
CA PHE A 31 -16.67 0.72 -3.82
C PHE A 31 -15.24 1.22 -4.06
N CYS A 32 -14.51 1.43 -2.97
CA CYS A 32 -13.10 1.81 -3.01
C CYS A 32 -12.29 0.76 -2.25
N GLY A 33 -11.05 0.50 -2.69
CA GLY A 33 -10.22 -0.52 -2.06
C GLY A 33 -8.73 -0.31 -2.28
N LEU A 34 -7.93 -0.92 -1.40
CA LEU A 34 -6.47 -0.98 -1.51
C LEU A 34 -6.00 -2.09 -2.47
N GLY A 35 -6.87 -3.05 -2.76
CA GLY A 35 -6.60 -4.19 -3.61
C GLY A 35 -7.85 -5.07 -3.77
N ILE A 36 -7.69 -6.18 -4.49
CA ILE A 36 -8.72 -7.21 -4.62
C ILE A 36 -8.54 -8.18 -3.45
N ASP A 37 -9.54 -8.28 -2.57
CA ASP A 37 -9.55 -9.27 -1.51
C ASP A 37 -9.88 -10.66 -2.07
N GLN A 38 -8.84 -11.49 -2.26
CA GLN A 38 -9.01 -12.86 -2.72
C GLN A 38 -9.64 -13.78 -1.67
N ASN A 39 -9.56 -13.43 -0.38
CA ASN A 39 -10.18 -14.19 0.70
C ASN A 39 -11.69 -13.93 0.79
N ALA A 40 -12.14 -12.76 0.32
CA ALA A 40 -13.56 -12.44 0.14
C ALA A 40 -14.17 -13.07 -1.13
N GLY A 41 -13.43 -13.90 -1.86
CA GLY A 41 -13.88 -14.54 -3.10
C GLY A 41 -13.74 -13.67 -4.34
N GLY A 42 -13.01 -12.54 -4.26
CA GLY A 42 -12.72 -11.69 -5.40
C GLY A 42 -11.80 -12.39 -6.40
N ALA A 43 -12.32 -12.68 -7.59
CA ALA A 43 -11.56 -13.27 -8.69
C ALA A 43 -11.95 -12.61 -10.02
N PRO A 44 -11.05 -12.59 -11.02
CA PRO A 44 -11.40 -12.13 -12.35
C PRO A 44 -12.59 -12.91 -12.93
N ALA A 45 -13.58 -12.19 -13.45
CA ALA A 45 -14.73 -12.76 -14.15
C ALA A 45 -14.76 -12.27 -15.61
N PRO A 46 -15.38 -13.01 -16.53
CA PRO A 46 -15.61 -12.54 -17.89
C PRO A 46 -16.35 -11.19 -17.90
N GLN A 47 -15.90 -10.25 -18.72
CA GLN A 47 -16.54 -8.92 -18.84
C GLN A 47 -18.03 -9.02 -19.22
N ALA A 48 -18.44 -10.07 -19.92
CA ALA A 48 -19.85 -10.32 -20.27
C ALA A 48 -20.75 -10.55 -19.04
N GLU A 49 -20.20 -10.92 -17.89
CA GLU A 49 -20.95 -11.10 -16.65
C GLU A 49 -21.22 -9.77 -15.93
N CYS A 50 -20.49 -8.71 -16.27
CA CYS A 50 -20.82 -7.34 -15.91
C CYS A 50 -21.73 -6.75 -17.00
N SER A 51 -23.03 -6.72 -16.73
CA SER A 51 -24.07 -6.44 -17.75
C SER A 51 -24.96 -5.26 -17.41
N PHE A 52 -24.83 -4.67 -16.23
CA PHE A 52 -25.67 -3.54 -15.82
C PHE A 52 -25.04 -2.25 -16.32
N SER A 53 -25.83 -1.45 -17.04
CA SER A 53 -25.48 -0.07 -17.33
C SER A 53 -25.41 0.76 -16.05
N CYS A 54 -24.56 1.79 -16.04
CA CYS A 54 -24.54 2.76 -14.96
C CYS A 54 -25.85 3.58 -14.95
N ALA A 55 -26.36 3.88 -13.76
CA ALA A 55 -27.66 4.56 -13.59
C ALA A 55 -27.66 6.00 -14.13
N GLY A 56 -26.50 6.68 -14.09
CA GLY A 56 -26.29 8.03 -14.61
C GLY A 56 -25.75 8.10 -16.03
N ASP A 57 -25.27 7.00 -16.60
CA ASP A 57 -24.79 6.91 -17.99
C ASP A 57 -24.97 5.50 -18.55
N SER A 58 -25.91 5.34 -19.49
CA SER A 58 -26.23 4.03 -20.06
C SER A 58 -25.17 3.49 -21.03
N SER A 59 -24.19 4.32 -21.42
CA SER A 59 -23.06 3.91 -22.25
C SER A 59 -21.93 3.25 -21.46
N GLU A 60 -21.94 3.39 -20.14
CA GLU A 60 -20.97 2.80 -19.22
C GLU A 60 -21.51 1.50 -18.59
N ILE A 61 -20.61 0.60 -18.20
CA ILE A 61 -20.95 -0.66 -17.52
C ILE A 61 -20.52 -0.60 -16.06
N CYS A 62 -21.49 -0.80 -15.16
CA CYS A 62 -21.34 -0.71 -13.70
C CYS A 62 -21.66 -2.06 -13.02
N GLY A 63 -20.99 -3.12 -13.47
CA GLY A 63 -21.07 -4.44 -12.84
C GLY A 63 -22.34 -5.23 -13.12
N ALA A 64 -22.74 -6.09 -12.17
CA ALA A 64 -24.01 -6.81 -12.10
C ALA A 64 -24.18 -7.33 -10.65
N GLY A 65 -25.18 -8.18 -10.36
CA GLY A 65 -25.29 -8.81 -9.04
C GLY A 65 -24.10 -9.72 -8.73
N GLY A 66 -23.27 -9.36 -7.75
CA GLY A 66 -22.05 -10.09 -7.40
C GLY A 66 -20.95 -9.99 -8.47
N ARG A 67 -20.98 -8.95 -9.30
CA ARG A 67 -19.98 -8.67 -10.33
C ARG A 67 -19.64 -7.19 -10.32
N MET A 68 -18.36 -6.86 -10.24
CA MET A 68 -17.89 -5.49 -10.15
C MET A 68 -16.97 -5.17 -11.33
N ASN A 69 -17.22 -4.07 -12.03
CA ASN A 69 -16.21 -3.47 -12.88
C ASN A 69 -15.17 -2.78 -12.00
N LEU A 70 -13.91 -3.21 -12.06
CA LEU A 70 -12.82 -2.68 -11.25
C LEU A 70 -11.89 -1.81 -12.10
N TYR A 71 -11.48 -0.69 -11.53
CA TYR A 71 -10.60 0.30 -12.14
C TYR A 71 -9.48 0.66 -11.17
N HIS A 72 -8.34 1.07 -11.71
CA HIS A 72 -7.12 1.35 -10.97
C HIS A 72 -6.67 2.80 -11.19
N HIS A 73 -6.27 3.46 -10.10
CA HIS A 73 -5.60 4.74 -10.05
C HIS A 73 -4.12 4.53 -9.68
N PRO A 74 -3.20 4.36 -10.65
CA PRO A 74 -1.78 4.12 -10.37
C PRO A 74 -1.11 5.20 -9.51
N ALA A 75 -1.61 6.43 -9.59
CA ALA A 75 -1.13 7.55 -8.78
C ALA A 75 -1.46 7.42 -7.29
N LYS A 76 -2.40 6.53 -6.92
CA LYS A 76 -2.87 6.29 -5.55
C LYS A 76 -2.43 4.94 -4.99
N SER A 77 -1.62 4.18 -5.75
CA SER A 77 -1.00 2.96 -5.25
C SER A 77 0.10 3.29 -4.24
N PRO A 78 0.06 2.68 -3.04
CA PRO A 78 1.14 2.78 -2.08
C PRO A 78 2.45 2.34 -2.70
N ARG A 79 3.48 3.16 -2.55
CA ARG A 79 4.82 2.83 -3.02
C ARG A 79 5.85 3.66 -2.27
N ASN A 80 7.02 3.08 -2.14
CA ASN A 80 8.16 3.79 -1.59
C ASN A 80 8.97 4.43 -2.72
N PRO A 81 9.36 5.71 -2.59
CA PRO A 81 10.27 6.33 -3.53
C PRO A 81 11.65 5.65 -3.45
N GLU A 82 12.43 5.74 -4.52
CA GLU A 82 13.82 5.27 -4.52
C GLU A 82 14.68 6.08 -3.56
N THR A 83 14.40 7.37 -3.42
CA THR A 83 15.10 8.28 -2.52
C THR A 83 14.13 9.04 -1.63
N ILE A 84 14.48 9.22 -0.36
CA ILE A 84 13.73 10.01 0.61
C ILE A 84 14.69 10.74 1.53
N SER A 85 14.58 12.07 1.60
CA SER A 85 15.44 12.91 2.47
C SER A 85 16.96 12.65 2.36
N GLY A 86 17.44 12.27 1.17
CA GLY A 86 18.86 11.93 0.93
C GLY A 86 19.23 10.48 1.25
N SER A 87 18.31 9.68 1.77
CA SER A 87 18.45 8.23 1.93
C SER A 87 17.98 7.50 0.67
N VAL A 88 18.69 6.44 0.29
CA VAL A 88 18.38 5.56 -0.85
C VAL A 88 17.75 4.28 -0.34
N ARG A 89 16.66 3.84 -0.97
CA ARG A 89 16.00 2.58 -0.63
C ARG A 89 16.90 1.41 -1.00
N LEU A 90 17.32 0.65 0.00
CA LEU A 90 18.08 -0.59 -0.21
C LEU A 90 17.14 -1.71 -0.67
N GLY A 91 15.99 -1.86 0.00
CA GLY A 91 14.94 -2.79 -0.37
C GLY A 91 14.26 -3.45 0.83
N CYS A 92 13.54 -4.54 0.57
CA CYS A 92 12.86 -5.32 1.62
C CYS A 92 13.81 -6.40 2.15
N VAL A 93 13.99 -6.46 3.46
CA VAL A 93 14.95 -7.33 4.13
C VAL A 93 14.25 -8.15 5.21
N THR A 94 14.61 -9.41 5.39
CA THR A 94 14.10 -10.21 6.51
C THR A 94 14.64 -9.73 7.86
N GLU A 95 13.90 -9.99 8.93
CA GLU A 95 14.48 -9.99 10.26
C GLU A 95 15.49 -11.14 10.41
N ALA A 96 16.68 -10.83 10.94
CA ALA A 96 17.76 -11.80 11.06
C ALA A 96 17.49 -12.83 12.16
N PRO A 97 18.05 -14.05 12.05
CA PRO A 97 17.92 -15.04 13.12
C PRO A 97 18.41 -14.52 14.48
N GLY A 98 17.55 -14.65 15.48
CA GLY A 98 17.89 -14.32 16.87
C GLY A 98 17.95 -12.83 17.21
N GLY A 99 17.35 -11.94 16.42
CA GLY A 99 17.18 -10.54 16.81
C GLY A 99 16.82 -9.61 15.66
N ARG A 100 16.95 -8.30 15.92
CA ARG A 100 16.66 -7.25 14.92
C ARG A 100 17.76 -7.15 13.87
N THR A 101 17.36 -7.02 12.61
CA THR A 101 18.25 -6.73 11.47
C THR A 101 18.90 -5.37 11.63
N LEU A 102 18.15 -4.38 12.11
CA LEU A 102 18.65 -3.07 12.54
C LEU A 102 18.42 -2.91 14.04
N GLY A 103 19.47 -3.11 14.84
CA GLY A 103 19.34 -3.30 16.29
C GLY A 103 19.89 -2.19 17.18
N LEU A 104 20.30 -1.04 16.64
CA LEU A 104 21.02 -0.02 17.41
C LEU A 104 20.11 0.98 18.12
N ALA A 105 18.96 1.32 17.53
CA ALA A 105 17.92 2.12 18.17
C ALA A 105 16.56 1.79 17.54
N ALA A 106 15.48 2.06 18.27
CA ALA A 106 14.13 1.83 17.78
C ALA A 106 13.13 2.82 18.38
N THR A 107 12.05 3.06 17.65
CA THR A 107 10.86 3.76 18.13
C THR A 107 9.62 3.19 17.43
N ALA A 108 8.45 3.52 17.93
CA ALA A 108 7.20 3.18 17.26
C ALA A 108 6.17 4.29 17.42
N SER A 109 5.35 4.50 16.40
CA SER A 109 4.38 5.60 16.36
C SER A 109 3.16 5.23 15.53
N ASP A 110 1.96 5.57 16.01
CA ASP A 110 0.75 5.43 15.20
C ASP A 110 0.63 6.51 14.11
N ALA A 111 1.56 7.46 14.11
CA ALA A 111 1.75 8.42 13.03
C ALA A 111 2.96 8.08 12.15
N MET A 112 3.50 6.86 12.21
CA MET A 112 4.74 6.50 11.50
C MET A 112 4.67 6.80 10.00
N THR A 113 5.69 7.48 9.50
CA THR A 113 5.97 7.66 8.07
C THR A 113 7.44 7.36 7.83
N LEU A 114 7.83 7.20 6.57
CA LEU A 114 9.24 7.04 6.21
C LEU A 114 10.09 8.22 6.67
N GLU A 115 9.57 9.45 6.55
CA GLU A 115 10.26 10.67 6.96
C GLU A 115 10.47 10.73 8.48
N ILE A 116 9.50 10.26 9.26
CA ILE A 116 9.63 10.18 10.73
C ILE A 116 10.74 9.21 11.12
N CYS A 117 10.82 8.05 10.45
CA CYS A 117 11.86 7.08 10.73
C CYS A 117 13.25 7.58 10.30
N ASP A 118 13.38 8.16 9.10
CA ASP A 118 14.63 8.78 8.63
C ASP A 118 15.13 9.83 9.62
N ALA A 119 14.24 10.71 10.09
CA ALA A 119 14.58 11.77 11.05
C ALA A 119 14.98 11.21 12.42
N PHE A 120 14.29 10.19 12.93
CA PHE A 120 14.65 9.54 14.19
C PHE A 120 16.04 8.90 14.10
N CYS A 121 16.35 8.26 12.97
CA CYS A 121 17.64 7.62 12.75
C CYS A 121 18.72 8.56 12.20
N ALA A 122 18.63 9.88 12.43
CA ALA A 122 19.59 10.90 11.93
C ALA A 122 21.07 10.55 12.19
N SER A 123 21.38 9.89 13.30
CA SER A 123 22.75 9.54 13.72
C SER A 123 23.26 8.20 13.19
N TYR A 124 22.51 7.54 12.30
CA TYR A 124 22.81 6.19 11.79
C TYR A 124 22.90 6.19 10.26
N SER A 125 23.69 5.27 9.70
CA SER A 125 23.83 5.13 8.24
C SER A 125 22.72 4.31 7.60
N MET A 126 21.95 3.56 8.39
CA MET A 126 20.78 2.81 7.92
C MET A 126 19.59 3.02 8.84
N TRP A 127 18.41 2.94 8.24
CA TRP A 127 17.16 2.88 8.96
C TRP A 127 16.17 2.01 8.21
N GLY A 128 15.16 1.54 8.93
CA GLY A 128 14.13 0.72 8.33
C GLY A 128 12.85 0.77 9.12
N VAL A 129 11.76 0.50 8.42
CA VAL A 129 10.41 0.49 8.98
C VAL A 129 9.82 -0.91 8.88
N GLU A 130 9.09 -1.31 9.92
CA GLU A 130 8.45 -2.61 10.03
C GLU A 130 7.04 -2.47 10.61
N TYR A 131 6.19 -3.45 10.28
CA TYR A 131 4.89 -3.65 10.92
C TYR A 131 4.00 -2.39 10.94
N GLY A 132 4.12 -1.55 9.91
CA GLY A 132 3.32 -0.35 9.70
C GLY A 132 3.67 0.83 10.62
N ARG A 133 4.25 0.57 11.80
CA ARG A 133 4.41 1.58 12.86
C ARG A 133 5.79 1.62 13.52
N GLU A 134 6.62 0.62 13.26
CA GLU A 134 7.91 0.45 13.92
C GLU A 134 9.01 1.03 13.06
N CYS A 135 10.02 1.62 13.72
CA CYS A 135 11.19 2.19 13.10
C CYS A 135 12.44 1.69 13.83
N PHE A 136 13.44 1.30 13.06
CA PHE A 136 14.68 0.71 13.54
C PHE A 136 15.88 1.38 12.88
N CYS A 137 16.94 1.61 13.65
CA CYS A 137 18.18 2.21 13.19
C CYS A 137 19.34 1.20 13.30
N GLY A 138 20.27 1.29 12.37
CA GLY A 138 21.49 0.48 12.38
C GLY A 138 22.56 1.11 11.50
N ASN A 139 23.76 0.55 11.54
CA ASN A 139 24.84 0.98 10.63
C ASN A 139 25.22 -0.10 9.60
N GLU A 140 24.65 -1.29 9.78
CA GLU A 140 24.84 -2.46 8.94
C GLU A 140 23.64 -3.40 9.14
N LEU A 141 23.44 -4.31 8.18
CA LEU A 141 22.48 -5.40 8.34
C LEU A 141 23.11 -6.50 9.20
N ARG A 142 22.35 -7.00 10.18
CA ARG A 142 22.75 -8.15 10.97
C ARG A 142 22.99 -9.38 10.08
N ALA A 143 24.01 -10.18 10.42
CA ALA A 143 24.31 -11.43 9.71
C ALA A 143 23.09 -12.37 9.69
N GLY A 144 22.78 -12.89 8.49
CA GLY A 144 21.61 -13.76 8.26
C GLY A 144 20.34 -13.01 7.84
N ALA A 145 20.37 -11.67 7.76
CA ALA A 145 19.34 -10.90 7.07
C ALA A 145 19.45 -11.12 5.55
N GLU A 146 18.32 -11.32 4.87
CA GLU A 146 18.26 -11.61 3.44
C GLU A 146 17.43 -10.57 2.71
N MET A 147 17.90 -10.16 1.53
CA MET A 147 17.14 -9.33 0.60
C MET A 147 16.03 -10.18 -0.03
N VAL A 148 14.80 -9.69 0.03
CA VAL A 148 13.62 -10.38 -0.51
C VAL A 148 12.86 -9.49 -1.49
N GLY A 149 11.78 -10.02 -2.08
CA GLY A 149 10.97 -9.25 -3.03
C GLY A 149 10.39 -7.99 -2.37
N LEU A 150 10.42 -6.85 -3.07
CA LEU A 150 9.84 -5.60 -2.56
C LEU A 150 8.35 -5.73 -2.19
N GLY A 151 7.63 -6.63 -2.86
CA GLY A 151 6.23 -6.93 -2.57
C GLY A 151 5.98 -7.66 -1.25
N GLU A 152 7.02 -8.14 -0.56
CA GLU A 152 6.89 -8.72 0.79
C GLU A 152 6.87 -7.65 1.90
N CYS A 153 7.19 -6.40 1.55
CA CYS A 153 7.07 -5.25 2.44
C CYS A 153 5.86 -4.42 2.00
N ASP A 154 4.66 -4.97 2.17
CA ASP A 154 3.39 -4.46 1.64
C ASP A 154 2.48 -3.81 2.68
N MET A 155 2.90 -3.74 3.96
CA MET A 155 2.13 -3.11 5.01
C MET A 155 2.18 -1.59 4.89
N LEU A 156 1.02 -0.93 4.96
CA LEU A 156 0.95 0.53 4.95
C LEU A 156 1.59 1.14 6.20
N CYS A 157 2.23 2.28 6.03
CA CYS A 157 2.63 3.12 7.15
C CYS A 157 1.39 3.67 7.88
N ALA A 158 1.41 3.62 9.22
CA ALA A 158 0.30 4.05 10.06
C ALA A 158 -0.06 5.53 9.87
N GLY A 159 0.95 6.38 9.63
CA GLY A 159 0.77 7.81 9.38
C GLY A 159 0.64 8.21 7.91
N ASN A 160 0.88 7.30 6.96
CA ASN A 160 0.79 7.60 5.53
C ASN A 160 0.43 6.36 4.70
N GLY A 161 -0.84 6.26 4.30
CA GLY A 161 -1.34 5.13 3.50
C GLY A 161 -0.83 5.05 2.06
N LEU A 162 0.04 5.98 1.62
CA LEU A 162 0.73 5.89 0.32
C LEU A 162 2.17 5.39 0.45
N GLN A 163 2.65 5.14 1.67
CA GLN A 163 3.96 4.58 1.95
C GLN A 163 3.84 3.17 2.53
N LEU A 164 4.87 2.37 2.31
CA LEU A 164 4.98 0.99 2.77
C LEU A 164 6.01 0.89 3.91
N CYS A 165 5.56 0.41 5.06
CA CYS A 165 6.32 0.29 6.30
C CYS A 165 6.58 -1.19 6.67
N GLY A 166 7.16 -1.93 5.73
CA GLY A 166 7.58 -3.31 5.94
C GLY A 166 6.42 -4.30 5.91
N ALA A 167 6.55 -5.39 6.65
CA ALA A 167 5.51 -6.36 7.01
C ALA A 167 6.02 -7.18 8.23
N GLY A 168 5.33 -8.23 8.65
CA GLY A 168 5.81 -9.08 9.75
C GLY A 168 7.13 -9.77 9.40
N ASN A 169 8.19 -9.53 10.19
CA ASN A 169 9.56 -10.00 9.93
C ASN A 169 10.13 -9.53 8.58
N ARG A 170 9.68 -8.36 8.10
CA ARG A 170 10.07 -7.76 6.81
C ARG A 170 10.30 -6.28 7.02
N VAL A 171 11.56 -5.88 7.02
CA VAL A 171 11.99 -4.50 7.23
C VAL A 171 12.25 -3.85 5.87
N MET A 172 11.56 -2.76 5.57
CA MET A 172 11.92 -1.93 4.42
C MET A 172 13.10 -1.04 4.83
N VAL A 173 14.28 -1.28 4.25
CA VAL A 173 15.54 -0.63 4.64
C VAL A 173 15.96 0.45 3.65
N TYR A 174 16.50 1.53 4.20
CA TYR A 174 17.13 2.63 3.49
C TYR A 174 18.53 2.88 4.04
N THR A 175 19.43 3.32 3.17
CA THR A 175 20.79 3.73 3.51
C THR A 175 20.92 5.23 3.31
N ARG A 176 21.49 5.95 4.29
CA ARG A 176 21.73 7.38 4.14
C ARG A 176 22.93 7.59 3.21
N SER A 177 22.76 8.40 2.17
CA SER A 177 23.88 8.78 1.30
C SER A 177 24.90 9.58 2.12
N ALA A 178 26.17 9.20 2.02
CA ALA A 178 27.28 9.90 2.67
C ALA A 178 27.46 11.34 2.18
#